data_AF-D6PKF5-F1
#
_entry.id   AF-D6PKF5-F1
#
_cell.length_a   1.000
_cell.length_b   1.000
_cell.length_c   1.000
_cell.angle_alpha   90.00
_cell.angle_beta   90.00
_cell.angle_gamma   90.00
#
_symmetry.space_group_name_H-M   'P 1'
#
loop_
_entity.id
_entity.type
_entity.pdbx_description
1 polymer ?
#
loop_
_entity_poly.entity_id
_entity_poly.type
_entity_poly.pdbx_seq_one_letter_code
_entity_poly.pdbx_strand_id
1 'polypeptide(L)' 'MLLLIRPILFRFMKSEGVKKLVIDLLEAYCSSTDNTIDDQVVAFVRKNMYPTTRVENKRCAASSK' A
#
# COMPACT_ATOMS: atom_id res chain seq x y z
N MET A 1 -20.50 3.68 -20.26
CA MET A 1 -19.32 2.87 -20.64
C MET A 1 -18.14 3.02 -19.67
N LEU A 2 -17.84 4.20 -19.12
CA LEU A 2 -16.80 4.37 -18.08
C LEU A 2 -17.09 3.58 -16.77
N LEU A 3 -18.38 3.42 -16.41
CA LEU A 3 -18.85 2.65 -15.26
C LEU A 3 -18.50 1.15 -15.31
N LEU A 4 -18.35 0.56 -16.52
CA LEU A 4 -17.99 -0.85 -16.69
C LEU A 4 -16.47 -1.06 -16.66
N ILE A 5 -15.69 -0.10 -17.16
CA ILE A 5 -14.22 -0.16 -17.14
C ILE A 5 -13.68 0.04 -15.72
N ARG A 6 -14.34 0.88 -14.93
CA ARG A 6 -13.96 1.22 -13.55
C ARG A 6 -13.69 -0.01 -12.66
N PRO A 7 -14.58 -1.01 -12.53
CA PRO A 7 -14.30 -2.19 -11.69
C PRO A 7 -13.15 -3.05 -12.21
N ILE A 8 -12.97 -3.16 -13.54
CA ILE A 8 -11.84 -3.90 -14.14
C ILE A 8 -10.52 -3.24 -13.78
N LEU A 9 -10.43 -1.92 -13.94
CA LEU A 9 -9.22 -1.16 -13.64
C LEU A 9 -8.87 -1.23 -12.14
N PHE A 10 -9.88 -1.13 -11.26
CA PHE A 10 -9.69 -1.31 -9.83
C PHE A 10 -9.26 -2.73 -9.44
N ARG A 11 -9.67 -3.75 -10.18
CA ARG A 11 -9.24 -5.14 -9.97
C ARG A 11 -7.79 -5.35 -10.41
N PHE A 12 -7.42 -4.75 -11.54
CA PHE A 12 -6.06 -4.78 -12.06
C PHE A 12 -5.07 -4.07 -11.13
N MET A 13 -5.42 -2.87 -10.65
CA MET A 13 -4.59 -2.13 -9.69
C MET A 13 -4.41 -2.85 -8.34
N LYS A 14 -5.38 -3.69 -7.94
CA LYS A 14 -5.30 -4.49 -6.72
C LYS A 14 -4.48 -5.77 -6.86
N SER A 15 -3.99 -6.09 -8.06
CA SER A 15 -3.18 -7.28 -8.30
C SER A 15 -1.84 -7.22 -7.57
N GLU A 16 -1.31 -8.38 -7.21
CA GLU A 16 0.00 -8.52 -6.53
C GLU A 16 1.15 -7.95 -7.38
N GLY A 17 1.07 -8.09 -8.71
CA GLY A 17 2.09 -7.59 -9.63
C GLY A 17 2.23 -6.06 -9.59
N VAL A 18 1.10 -5.34 -9.56
CA VAL A 18 1.12 -3.87 -9.48
C VAL A 18 1.65 -3.41 -8.11
N LYS A 19 1.29 -4.09 -7.03
CA LYS A 19 1.81 -3.77 -5.68
C LYS A 19 3.33 -3.92 -5.59
N LYS A 20 3.89 -5.00 -6.17
CA LYS A 20 5.35 -5.18 -6.25
C LYS A 20 6.00 -4.09 -7.07
N LEU A 21 5.48 -3.82 -8.28
CA LEU A 21 6.00 -2.78 -9.15
C LEU A 21 6.04 -1.39 -8.47
N VAL A 22 4.98 -1.04 -7.73
CA VAL A 22 4.91 0.24 -7.01
C VAL A 22 5.97 0.31 -5.90
N ILE A 23 6.20 -0.78 -5.17
CA ILE A 23 7.23 -0.83 -4.11
C ILE A 23 8.63 -0.76 -4.73
N ASP A 24 8.88 -1.51 -5.80
CA ASP A 24 10.18 -1.56 -6.47
C ASP A 24 10.55 -0.20 -7.07
N LEU A 25 9.57 0.51 -7.65
CA LEU A 25 9.75 1.86 -8.16
C LEU A 25 10.04 2.86 -7.03
N LEU A 26 9.33 2.73 -5.91
CA LEU A 26 9.50 3.60 -4.75
C LEU A 26 10.89 3.39 -4.13
N GLU A 27 11.32 2.14 -3.97
CA GLU A 27 12.65 1.77 -3.47
C GLU A 27 13.77 2.28 -4.39
N ALA A 28 13.59 2.18 -5.71
CA ALA A 28 14.54 2.75 -6.67
C ALA A 28 14.64 4.28 -6.57
N TYR A 29 13.51 4.97 -6.39
CA TYR A 29 13.47 6.43 -6.26
C TYR A 29 14.08 6.92 -4.94
N CYS A 30 13.79 6.23 -3.85
CA CYS A 30 14.37 6.52 -2.53
C CYS A 30 15.88 6.24 -2.52
N SER A 31 16.36 5.21 -3.21
CA SER A 31 17.80 4.94 -3.35
C SER A 31 18.57 6.04 -4.08
N SER A 32 17.90 6.83 -4.91
CA SER A 32 18.48 8.00 -5.59
C SER A 32 18.46 9.28 -4.74
N THR A 33 17.91 9.24 -3.51
CA THR A 33 17.74 10.40 -2.63
C THR A 33 18.36 10.13 -1.25
N ASP A 34 19.21 11.02 -0.74
CA ASP A 34 19.91 10.86 0.55
C ASP A 34 19.04 11.19 1.79
N ASN A 35 17.77 10.81 1.79
CA ASN A 35 16.84 11.12 2.88
C ASN A 35 16.47 9.87 3.68
N THR A 36 16.88 9.81 4.94
CA THR A 36 16.54 8.74 5.90
C THR A 36 15.04 8.61 6.20
N ILE A 37 14.26 9.62 5.82
CA ILE A 37 12.80 9.63 5.95
C ILE A 37 12.17 8.74 4.88
N ASP A 38 12.77 8.66 3.68
CA ASP A 38 12.21 7.96 2.54
C ASP A 38 12.26 6.44 2.73
N ASP A 39 13.33 5.92 3.36
CA ASP A 39 13.45 4.49 3.75
C ASP A 39 12.34 4.06 4.72
N GLN A 40 12.01 4.94 5.68
CA GLN A 40 10.95 4.69 6.64
C GLN A 40 9.58 4.68 5.97
N VAL A 41 9.39 5.55 4.98
CA VAL A 41 8.16 5.59 4.17
C VAL A 41 8.02 4.32 3.33
N VAL A 42 9.08 3.85 2.65
CA VAL A 42 9.05 2.60 1.87
C VAL A 42 8.72 1.41 2.77
N ALA A 43 9.34 1.31 3.94
CA ALA A 43 9.05 0.26 4.91
C ALA A 43 7.59 0.29 5.42
N PHE A 44 7.07 1.50 5.67
CA PHE A 44 5.68 1.70 6.05
C PHE A 44 4.71 1.31 4.93
N VAL A 45 4.98 1.73 3.69
CA VAL A 45 4.15 1.40 2.51
C VAL A 45 4.14 -0.11 2.26
N ARG A 46 5.31 -0.76 2.31
CA ARG A 46 5.44 -2.23 2.17
C ARG A 46 4.58 -2.97 3.20
N LYS A 47 4.59 -2.52 4.46
CA LYS A 47 3.78 -3.09 5.55
C LYS A 47 2.27 -2.90 5.34
N ASN A 48 1.84 -1.77 4.79
CA ASN A 48 0.42 -1.47 4.55
C ASN A 48 -0.11 -2.13 3.27
N MET A 49 0.73 -2.39 2.27
CA MET A 49 0.34 -3.05 1.03
C MET A 49 0.15 -4.57 1.19
N TYR A 50 0.82 -5.18 2.18
CA TYR A 50 0.68 -6.59 2.55
C TYR A 50 0.25 -6.74 4.02
N PRO A 51 -1.02 -6.43 4.36
CA PRO A 51 -1.50 -6.62 5.72
C PRO A 51 -1.61 -8.12 6.03
N THR A 52 -0.63 -8.67 6.77
CA THR A 52 -0.65 -10.06 7.29
C THR A 52 -1.76 -10.27 8.32
N THR A 53 -2.25 -9.18 8.91
CA THR A 53 -3.38 -9.17 9.83
C THR A 53 -4.55 -8.40 9.22
N ARG A 54 -5.76 -8.99 9.26
CA ARG A 54 -7.00 -8.26 9.02
C ARG A 54 -7.03 -7.09 10.00
N VAL A 55 -6.81 -5.87 9.53
CA VAL A 55 -7.03 -4.67 10.34
C VAL A 55 -8.54 -4.53 10.47
N GLU A 56 -9.11 -5.29 11.41
CA GLU A 56 -10.43 -5.02 11.91
C GLU A 56 -10.35 -3.66 12.59
N ASN A 57 -10.85 -2.67 11.86
CA ASN A 57 -11.24 -1.34 12.29
C ASN A 57 -10.95 -1.05 13.78
N LYS A 58 -9.79 -0.44 14.08
CA LYS A 58 -9.41 0.00 15.44
C LYS A 58 -10.31 1.11 16.02
N ARG A 59 -11.53 1.28 15.52
CA ARG A 59 -12.54 2.19 16.09
C ARG A 59 -13.39 1.53 17.18
N CYS A 60 -13.35 0.20 17.35
CA CYS A 60 -14.15 -0.48 18.38
C CYS A 60 -13.41 -0.85 19.68
N ALA A 61 -12.06 -0.73 19.74
CA ALA A 61 -11.30 -1.17 20.92
C ALA A 61 -10.89 -0.03 21.89
N ALA A 62 -11.42 1.18 21.72
CA ALA A 62 -11.18 2.31 22.64
C ALA A 62 -12.42 2.68 23.48
N SER A 63 -13.37 1.74 23.64
CA SER A 63 -14.51 1.89 24.54
C SER A 63 -15.02 0.53 25.03
N SER A 64 -14.26 -0.12 25.90
CA SER A 64 -14.80 -0.98 26.96
C SER A 64 -13.67 -1.55 27.80
N LYS A 65 -13.54 -0.95 28.99
CA LYS A 65 -12.75 -1.34 30.16
C LYS A 65 -11.24 -1.10 30.09
#